data_AF-A0A6G1IGJ4-F1
#
_entry.id   AF-A0A6G1IGJ4-F1
#
_cell.length_a   1.000
_cell.length_b   1.000
_cell.length_c   1.000
_cell.angle_alpha   90.00
_cell.angle_beta   90.00
_cell.angle_gamma   90.00
#
_symmetry.space_group_name_H-M   'P 1'
#
loop_
_entity.id
_entity.type
_entity.pdbx_description
1 polymer ?
#
loop_
_entity_poly.entity_id
_entity_poly.type
_entity_poly.pdbx_seq_one_letter_code
_entity_poly.pdbx_strand_id
1 'polypeptide(L)'
;MSYYGLHRDPAAFGQDVETFRPERWDSVQPGQYDFMAFGGGNRVCLGQQKVLAESAYVLVWLAKAYSTLESRDSQDWKGELKLTCKSANGRKVALSNSQTCSRRMDTMRQGFAG
;
A
#
# COMPACT_ATOMS: atom_id res chain seq x y z
N MET A 1 8.61 5.96 -22.75
CA MET A 1 7.88 6.60 -21.62
C MET A 1 8.06 5.71 -20.40
N SER A 2 8.57 6.24 -19.29
CA SER A 2 8.75 5.46 -18.06
C SER A 2 7.49 5.56 -17.20
N TYR A 3 6.92 4.44 -16.76
CA TYR A 3 5.79 4.43 -15.83
C TYR A 3 6.09 5.22 -14.55
N TYR A 4 7.34 5.18 -14.08
CA TYR A 4 7.79 5.90 -12.89
C TYR A 4 7.64 7.42 -13.04
N GLY A 5 8.01 7.97 -14.21
CA GLY A 5 7.91 9.40 -14.49
C GLY A 5 6.47 9.84 -14.76
N LEU A 6 5.69 9.00 -15.43
CA LEU A 6 4.27 9.25 -15.68
C LEU A 6 3.47 9.44 -14.38
N HIS A 7 3.65 8.55 -13.42
CA HIS A 7 2.98 8.65 -12.11
C HIS A 7 3.51 9.77 -11.22
N ARG A 8 4.48 10.55 -11.72
CA ARG A 8 5.09 11.72 -11.07
C ARG A 8 4.90 13.00 -11.87
N ASP A 9 4.03 13.00 -12.87
CA ASP A 9 3.75 14.21 -13.62
C ASP A 9 2.93 15.19 -12.78
N PRO A 10 3.47 16.39 -12.44
CA PRO A 10 2.74 17.39 -11.69
C PRO A 10 1.52 17.94 -12.42
N ALA A 11 1.47 17.84 -13.76
CA ALA A 11 0.31 18.27 -14.53
C ALA A 11 -0.91 17.38 -14.28
N ALA A 12 -0.69 16.07 -14.10
CA ALA A 12 -1.76 15.10 -13.83
C ALA A 12 -2.08 15.00 -12.33
N PHE A 13 -1.05 15.03 -11.47
CA PHE A 13 -1.21 14.71 -10.04
C PHE A 13 -1.04 15.92 -9.11
N GLY A 14 -0.64 17.09 -9.60
CA GLY A 14 -0.39 18.29 -8.79
C GLY A 14 1.07 18.45 -8.36
N GLN A 15 1.43 19.65 -7.91
CA GLN A 15 2.83 20.02 -7.62
C GLN A 15 3.48 19.23 -6.47
N ASP A 16 2.66 18.68 -5.58
CA ASP A 16 3.11 17.91 -4.42
C ASP A 16 3.11 16.39 -4.68
N VAL A 17 3.26 15.97 -5.94
CA VAL A 17 3.18 14.57 -6.39
C VAL A 17 4.14 13.61 -5.67
N GLU A 18 5.26 14.11 -5.16
CA GLU A 18 6.20 13.31 -4.35
C GLU A 18 5.71 13.05 -2.91
N THR A 19 4.62 13.69 -2.48
CA THR A 19 4.01 13.50 -1.16
C THR A 19 2.93 12.43 -1.21
N PHE A 20 3.01 11.46 -0.29
CA PHE A 20 1.98 10.45 -0.09
C PHE A 20 0.72 11.09 0.54
N ARG A 21 -0.28 11.36 -0.29
CA ARG A 21 -1.58 11.94 0.11
C ARG A 21 -2.73 11.12 -0.51
N PRO A 22 -3.32 10.15 0.22
CA PRO A 22 -4.44 9.35 -0.28
C PRO A 22 -5.65 10.19 -0.70
N GLU A 23 -5.91 11.31 -0.03
CA GLU A 23 -7.04 12.21 -0.28
C GLU A 23 -6.94 12.90 -1.66
N ARG A 24 -5.76 12.83 -2.32
CA ARG A 24 -5.57 13.33 -3.69
C ARG A 24 -6.58 12.70 -4.68
N TRP A 25 -6.96 11.46 -4.46
CA TRP A 25 -7.88 10.72 -5.32
C TRP A 25 -9.32 11.24 -5.26
N ASP A 26 -9.67 12.08 -4.29
CA ASP A 26 -10.99 12.71 -4.21
C ASP A 26 -11.16 13.82 -5.27
N SER A 27 -10.05 14.45 -5.68
CA SER A 27 -10.04 15.55 -6.66
C SER A 27 -9.43 15.18 -8.01
N VAL A 28 -8.44 14.27 -8.03
CA VAL A 28 -7.71 13.91 -9.26
C VAL A 28 -8.46 12.80 -10.00
N GLN A 29 -8.78 13.06 -11.26
CA GLN A 29 -9.33 12.07 -12.19
C GLN A 29 -8.34 11.92 -13.36
N PRO A 30 -7.32 11.06 -13.22
CA PRO A 30 -6.32 10.91 -14.27
C PRO A 30 -6.96 10.32 -15.52
N GLY A 31 -6.54 10.81 -16.69
CA GLY A 31 -6.95 10.24 -17.97
C GLY A 31 -6.47 8.79 -18.12
N GLN A 32 -6.98 8.13 -19.16
CA GLN A 32 -6.71 6.72 -19.44
C GLN A 32 -5.21 6.38 -19.48
N TYR A 33 -4.37 7.33 -19.89
CA TYR A 33 -2.92 7.14 -20.04
C TYR A 33 -2.09 7.89 -19.01
N ASP A 34 -2.72 8.59 -18.06
CA ASP A 34 -2.02 9.32 -16.99
C ASP A 34 -1.74 8.40 -15.79
N PHE A 35 -2.58 7.39 -15.58
CA PHE A 35 -2.40 6.40 -14.51
C PHE A 35 -2.39 4.96 -15.02
N MET A 36 -1.20 4.49 -15.42
CA MET A 36 -1.01 3.15 -15.98
C MET A 36 -0.41 2.12 -15.00
N ALA A 37 -0.87 2.07 -13.74
CA ALA A 37 -0.36 1.11 -12.75
C ALA A 37 -0.63 -0.37 -13.14
N PHE A 38 -1.70 -0.62 -13.89
CA PHE A 38 -2.09 -1.94 -14.38
C PHE A 38 -1.91 -2.09 -15.90
N GLY A 39 -1.24 -1.13 -16.56
CA GLY A 39 -1.21 -1.01 -18.01
C GLY A 39 -2.51 -0.44 -18.58
N GLY A 40 -2.80 -0.73 -19.85
CA GLY A 40 -4.01 -0.26 -20.53
C GLY A 40 -4.34 -1.04 -21.80
N GLY A 41 -5.54 -0.83 -22.35
CA GLY A 41 -6.03 -1.49 -23.56
C GLY A 41 -6.29 -2.99 -23.38
N ASN A 42 -6.25 -3.74 -24.48
CA ASN A 42 -6.57 -5.18 -24.52
C ASN A 42 -5.58 -6.08 -23.75
N ARG A 43 -4.49 -5.51 -23.23
CA ARG A 43 -3.46 -6.20 -22.44
C ARG A 43 -3.31 -5.59 -21.04
N VAL A 44 -4.34 -4.89 -20.55
CA VAL A 44 -4.42 -4.46 -19.15
C VAL A 44 -4.32 -5.67 -18.22
N CYS A 45 -3.77 -5.46 -17.02
CA CYS A 45 -3.62 -6.50 -16.02
C CYS A 45 -4.96 -7.21 -15.76
N LEU A 46 -5.07 -8.47 -16.19
CA LEU A 46 -6.26 -9.30 -15.96
C LEU A 46 -6.59 -9.44 -14.46
N GLY A 47 -5.56 -9.33 -13.61
CA GLY A 47 -5.68 -9.40 -12.16
C GLY A 47 -6.03 -8.07 -11.47
N GLN A 48 -6.29 -6.98 -12.19
CA GLN A 48 -6.49 -5.66 -11.58
C GLN A 48 -7.56 -5.67 -10.48
N GLN A 49 -8.75 -6.20 -10.77
CA GLN A 49 -9.85 -6.24 -9.78
C GLN A 49 -9.52 -7.13 -8.58
N LYS A 50 -8.81 -8.24 -8.82
CA LYS A 50 -8.35 -9.14 -7.76
C LYS A 50 -7.35 -8.45 -6.84
N VAL A 51 -6.32 -7.80 -7.40
CA VAL A 51 -5.29 -7.10 -6.64
C VAL A 51 -5.91 -5.97 -5.81
N LEU A 52 -6.85 -5.20 -6.38
CA LEU A 52 -7.53 -4.13 -5.64
C LEU A 52 -8.33 -4.68 -4.46
N ALA A 53 -9.11 -5.75 -4.65
CA ALA A 53 -9.89 -6.38 -3.60
C ALA A 53 -9.01 -6.97 -2.48
N GLU A 54 -7.96 -7.72 -2.85
CA GLU A 54 -7.02 -8.31 -1.89
C GLU A 54 -6.24 -7.24 -1.13
N SER A 55 -5.78 -6.19 -1.82
CA SER A 55 -5.05 -5.09 -1.18
C SER A 55 -5.94 -4.35 -0.18
N ALA A 56 -7.17 -4.03 -0.56
CA ALA A 56 -8.13 -3.40 0.34
C ALA A 56 -8.41 -4.27 1.58
N TYR A 57 -8.61 -5.58 1.38
CA TYR A 57 -8.81 -6.53 2.47
C TYR A 57 -7.61 -6.55 3.44
N VAL A 58 -6.39 -6.68 2.93
CA VAL A 58 -5.16 -6.71 3.74
C VAL A 58 -4.99 -5.40 4.52
N LEU A 59 -5.24 -4.24 3.89
CA LEU A 59 -5.14 -2.94 4.55
C LEU A 59 -6.14 -2.80 5.71
N VAL A 60 -7.41 -3.15 5.48
CA VAL A 60 -8.44 -3.13 6.53
C VAL A 60 -8.11 -4.11 7.65
N TRP A 61 -7.62 -5.30 7.31
CA TRP A 61 -7.19 -6.29 8.28
C TRP A 61 -6.04 -5.77 9.16
N LEU A 62 -5.00 -5.18 8.55
CA LEU A 62 -3.88 -4.59 9.27
C LEU A 62 -4.34 -3.49 10.23
N ALA A 63 -5.21 -2.58 9.76
CA ALA A 63 -5.75 -1.49 10.57
C ALA A 63 -6.60 -1.97 11.77
N LYS A 64 -7.26 -3.13 11.64
CA LYS A 64 -8.04 -3.73 12.74
C LYS A 64 -7.17 -4.51 13.72
N ALA A 65 -6.16 -5.21 13.21
CA ALA A 65 -5.31 -6.09 14.01
C ALA A 65 -4.34 -5.30 14.90
N TYR A 66 -3.78 -4.22 14.39
CA TYR A 66 -2.71 -3.47 15.05
C TYR A 66 -3.13 -2.02 15.29
N SER A 67 -2.81 -1.49 16.46
CA SER A 67 -3.08 -0.09 16.81
C SER A 67 -1.93 0.85 16.48
N THR A 68 -0.70 0.33 16.40
CA THR A 68 0.49 1.13 16.09
C THR A 68 1.37 0.42 15.06
N LEU A 69 2.00 1.24 14.22
CA LEU A 69 2.96 0.83 13.20
C LEU A 69 4.16 1.78 13.27
N GLU A 70 5.35 1.24 13.55
CA GLU A 70 6.57 2.02 13.75
C GLU A 70 7.67 1.55 12.80
N SER A 71 8.35 2.50 12.15
CA SER A 71 9.58 2.19 11.42
C SER A 71 10.69 1.81 12.39
N ARG A 72 11.39 0.71 12.11
CA ARG A 72 12.61 0.27 12.80
C ARG A 72 13.84 0.35 11.89
N ASP A 73 13.71 1.04 10.77
CA ASP A 73 14.81 1.32 9.86
C ASP A 73 15.53 2.60 10.27
N SER A 74 16.87 2.56 10.23
CA SER A 74 17.73 3.73 10.43
C SER A 74 18.07 4.46 9.13
N GLN A 75 17.73 3.88 7.99
CA GLN A 75 18.08 4.40 6.66
C GLN A 75 16.86 4.94 5.93
N ASP A 76 17.09 5.99 5.15
CA ASP A 76 16.05 6.58 4.31
C ASP A 76 15.50 5.61 3.27
N TRP A 77 14.34 5.99 2.71
CA TRP A 77 13.73 5.21 1.66
C TRP A 77 14.50 5.33 0.34
N LYS A 78 14.85 4.18 -0.27
CA LYS A 78 15.46 4.11 -1.60
C LYS A 78 14.76 3.05 -2.44
N GLY A 79 14.18 3.50 -3.56
CA GLY A 79 13.65 2.61 -4.59
C GLY A 79 14.77 1.98 -5.42
N GLU A 80 14.56 0.73 -5.80
CA GLU A 80 15.40 -0.01 -6.75
C GLU A 80 14.51 -0.48 -7.90
N LEU A 81 14.87 -0.09 -9.13
CA LEU A 81 14.21 -0.57 -10.33
C LEU A 81 14.95 -1.82 -10.83
N LYS A 82 14.29 -2.98 -10.74
CA LYS A 82 14.71 -4.22 -11.44
C LYS A 82 13.71 -4.48 -12.56
N LEU A 83 13.31 -5.75 -12.75
CA LEU A 83 12.13 -6.08 -13.55
C LEU A 83 10.86 -5.38 -13.01
N THR A 84 10.79 -5.19 -11.69
CA THR A 84 9.77 -4.40 -10.99
C THR A 84 10.43 -3.40 -10.03
N CYS A 85 9.71 -2.35 -9.65
CA CYS A 85 10.13 -1.43 -8.59
C CYS A 85 10.00 -2.11 -7.22
N LYS A 86 11.01 -1.98 -6.36
CA LYS A 86 10.97 -2.45 -4.97
C LYS A 86 11.78 -1.54 -4.04
N SER A 87 11.66 -1.74 -2.72
CA SER A 87 12.63 -1.16 -1.77
C SER A 87 13.99 -1.83 -1.96
N ALA A 88 15.06 -1.04 -2.04
CA ALA A 88 16.42 -1.56 -2.19
C ALA A 88 16.84 -2.45 -0.99
N ASN A 89 16.47 -2.04 0.23
CA ASN A 89 16.98 -2.62 1.47
C ASN A 89 15.91 -3.39 2.29
N GLY A 90 14.74 -3.66 1.70
CA GLY A 90 13.57 -4.07 2.49
C GLY A 90 13.12 -2.94 3.44
N ARG A 91 12.23 -3.26 4.40
CA ARG A 91 11.86 -2.35 5.50
C ARG A 91 11.55 -3.14 6.78
N LYS A 92 12.03 -2.66 7.92
CA LYS A 92 11.73 -3.21 9.25
C LYS A 92 10.63 -2.39 9.90
N VAL A 93 9.56 -3.06 10.29
CA VAL A 93 8.38 -2.42 10.88
C VAL A 93 8.00 -3.19 12.14
N ALA A 94 7.77 -2.47 13.23
CA ALA A 94 7.18 -3.02 14.45
C ALA A 94 5.67 -2.75 14.45
N LEU A 95 4.90 -3.77 14.81
CA LEU A 95 3.45 -3.72 14.91
C LEU A 95 3.05 -4.04 16.35
N SER A 96 2.17 -3.23 16.95
CA SER A 96 1.61 -3.53 18.28
C SER A 96 0.11 -3.79 18.19
N ASN A 97 -0.35 -4.83 18.89
CA ASN A 97 -1.74 -5.27 18.84
C ASN A 97 -2.71 -4.20 19.35
N SER A 98 -3.87 -4.09 18.70
CA SER A 98 -4.97 -3.29 19.23
C SER A 98 -5.52 -3.92 20.52
N GLN A 99 -5.89 -3.12 21.51
CA GLN A 99 -6.47 -3.57 22.79
C GLN A 99 -7.74 -4.42 22.60
N THR A 100 -8.40 -4.28 21.44
CA THR A 100 -9.55 -5.09 21.01
C THR A 100 -9.13 -6.48 20.55
N CYS A 101 -7.95 -6.62 19.94
CA CYS A 101 -7.39 -7.89 19.47
C CYS A 101 -6.83 -8.74 20.62
N SER A 102 -6.24 -8.13 21.66
CA SER A 102 -5.71 -8.89 22.81
C SER A 102 -6.80 -9.71 23.51
N ARG A 103 -8.00 -9.13 23.73
CA ARG A 103 -9.13 -9.83 24.37
C ARG A 103 -9.62 -11.04 23.57
N ARG A 104 -9.51 -11.00 22.24
CA ARG A 104 -9.93 -12.09 21.34
C ARG A 104 -8.89 -13.22 21.28
N MET A 105 -7.61 -12.88 21.41
CA MET A 105 -6.54 -13.87 21.55
C MET A 105 -6.51 -14.51 22.94
N ASP A 106 -6.81 -13.76 24.00
CA ASP A 106 -6.90 -14.29 25.36
C ASP A 106 -8.07 -15.29 25.51
N THR A 107 -9.23 -14.98 24.93
CA THR A 107 -10.38 -15.90 24.88
C THR A 107 -10.12 -17.13 24.01
N MET A 108 -9.38 -17.01 22.91
CA MET A 108 -8.98 -18.16 22.09
C MET A 108 -7.93 -19.05 22.79
N ARG A 109 -7.04 -18.49 23.62
CA ARG A 109 -6.11 -19.26 24.46
C ARG A 109 -6.82 -19.96 25.63
N GLN A 110 -7.85 -19.36 26.20
CA GLN A 110 -8.62 -19.96 27.31
C GLN A 110 -9.62 -21.04 26.86
N GLY A 111 -10.05 -21.04 25.58
CA GLY A 111 -10.98 -22.04 25.03
C GLY A 111 -10.35 -23.38 24.62
N PHE A 112 -9.03 -23.54 24.69
CA PHE A 112 -8.31 -24.80 24.37
C PHE A 112 -7.78 -25.53 25.63
N ALA A 113 -8.08 -25.03 26.83
CA ALA A 113 -7.63 -25.59 28.10
C ALA A 113 -8.72 -26.36 28.87
N GLY A 114 -9.82 -26.75 28.20
CA GLY A 114 -10.94 -27.51 28.78
C GLY A 114 -11.24 -28.76 27.97
#